data_AF-A0A1Y6HIL5-F1
#
_entry.id   AF-A0A1Y6HIL5-F1
#
_cell.length_a   1.000
_cell.length_b   1.000
_cell.length_c   1.000
_cell.angle_alpha   90.00
_cell.angle_beta   90.00
_cell.angle_gamma   90.00
#
_symmetry.space_group_name_H-M   'P 1'
#
loop_
_entity.id
_entity.type
_entity.pdbx_description
1 polymer ?
#
loop_
_entity_poly.entity_id
_entity_poly.type
_entity_poly.pdbx_seq_one_letter_code
_entity_poly.pdbx_strand_id
1 'polypeptide(L)'
;MSTQLCEPVFWTLCDKQEAWQVWAALLQALLAGAAIWFAARLAVKQERRAVSRRTDVFLERIGQAARIAAQIKTFFLGNAGEESRDSAYSKQAKIFEMFAQSLRAVPLENIVDARLLGPLHNAALSCEKLVDLLRKPPPNTLAENQTWTKALGEAQFDLTESRRRAFIVAAEFTSISMSKRAMRWMRYIRMTIARKFAA
;
A
#
# COMPACT_ATOMS: atom_id res chain seq x y z
N MET A 1 19.42 -55.78 -36.02
CA MET A 1 18.27 -55.75 -36.96
C MET A 1 17.23 -56.69 -36.38
N SER A 2 16.16 -56.24 -35.76
CA SER A 2 15.05 -55.53 -36.40
C SER A 2 14.39 -54.52 -35.45
N THR A 3 14.39 -53.26 -35.85
CA THR A 3 13.57 -52.19 -35.30
C THR A 3 12.10 -52.52 -35.61
N GLN A 4 11.33 -52.94 -34.61
CA GLN A 4 9.88 -53.01 -34.75
C GLN A 4 9.32 -51.60 -34.60
N LEU A 5 8.99 -50.99 -35.75
CA LEU A 5 8.21 -49.77 -35.81
C LEU A 5 6.84 -50.03 -35.18
N CYS A 6 6.52 -49.31 -34.10
CA CYS A 6 5.14 -49.12 -33.68
C CYS A 6 4.50 -48.12 -34.65
N GLU A 7 3.76 -48.64 -35.62
CA GLU A 7 3.03 -47.87 -36.62
C GLU A 7 1.75 -47.25 -35.99
N PRO A 8 1.43 -45.96 -36.26
CA PRO A 8 0.59 -45.16 -35.37
C PRO A 8 -0.90 -45.17 -35.75
N VAL A 9 -1.50 -46.35 -35.97
CA VAL A 9 -2.87 -46.39 -36.56
C VAL A 9 -3.91 -47.17 -35.74
N PHE A 10 -3.54 -48.08 -34.83
CA PHE A 10 -4.54 -48.85 -34.08
C PHE A 10 -4.33 -48.79 -32.56
N TRP A 11 -5.01 -47.82 -31.94
CA TRP A 11 -5.22 -47.67 -30.50
C TRP A 11 -6.22 -48.69 -29.95
N THR A 12 -6.01 -49.97 -30.20
CA THR A 12 -6.84 -51.03 -29.61
C THR A 12 -5.99 -51.89 -28.69
N LEU A 13 -6.02 -51.55 -27.40
CA LEU A 13 -5.76 -52.47 -26.28
C LEU A 13 -4.34 -53.05 -26.23
N CYS A 14 -3.33 -52.21 -26.07
CA CYS A 14 -2.04 -52.67 -25.53
C CYS A 14 -2.11 -52.74 -24.01
N ASP A 15 -2.46 -53.92 -23.50
CA ASP A 15 -2.32 -54.33 -22.09
C ASP A 15 -0.83 -54.64 -21.76
N LYS A 16 0.06 -53.74 -22.19
CA LYS A 16 1.51 -53.82 -21.95
C LYS A 16 1.91 -52.64 -21.08
N GLN A 17 2.77 -52.89 -20.10
CA GLN A 17 3.33 -51.89 -19.17
C GLN A 17 3.82 -50.60 -19.86
N GLU A 18 4.20 -50.70 -21.13
CA GLU A 18 4.70 -49.61 -21.96
C GLU A 18 3.62 -48.59 -22.35
N ALA A 19 2.35 -49.01 -22.49
CA ALA A 19 1.23 -48.09 -22.73
C ALA A 19 0.91 -47.24 -21.49
N TRP A 20 1.05 -47.83 -20.29
CA TRP A 20 0.90 -47.10 -19.02
C TRP A 20 1.97 -46.03 -18.85
N GLN A 21 3.20 -46.29 -19.31
CA GLN A 21 4.27 -45.30 -19.27
C GLN A 21 4.02 -44.10 -20.18
N VAL A 22 3.46 -44.31 -21.38
CA VAL A 22 3.10 -43.21 -22.29
C VAL A 22 1.97 -42.35 -21.71
N TRP A 23 0.94 -42.98 -21.12
CA TRP A 23 -0.14 -42.27 -20.45
C TRP A 23 0.35 -41.51 -19.22
N ALA A 24 1.21 -42.11 -18.40
CA ALA A 24 1.82 -41.46 -17.24
C ALA A 24 2.67 -40.26 -17.65
N ALA A 25 3.48 -40.38 -18.71
CA ALA A 25 4.28 -39.28 -19.24
C ALA A 25 3.41 -38.13 -19.78
N LEU A 26 2.30 -38.44 -20.46
CA LEU A 26 1.36 -37.44 -20.97
C LEU A 26 0.61 -36.72 -19.83
N LEU A 27 0.16 -37.46 -18.83
CA LEU A 27 -0.43 -36.91 -17.60
C LEU A 27 0.57 -36.05 -16.82
N GLN A 28 1.82 -36.50 -16.72
CA GLN A 28 2.89 -35.77 -16.05
C GLN A 28 3.25 -34.48 -16.79
N ALA A 29 3.26 -34.49 -18.13
CA ALA A 29 3.47 -33.29 -18.94
C ALA A 29 2.31 -32.28 -18.78
N LEU A 30 1.06 -32.74 -18.76
CA LEU A 30 -0.10 -31.88 -18.49
C LEU A 30 -0.09 -31.31 -17.07
N LEU A 31 0.25 -32.13 -16.08
CA LEU A 31 0.37 -31.70 -14.68
C LEU A 31 1.54 -30.72 -14.50
N ALA A 32 2.68 -30.95 -15.16
CA ALA A 32 3.82 -30.03 -15.15
C ALA A 32 3.45 -28.69 -15.81
N GLY A 33 2.79 -28.72 -16.97
CA GLY A 33 2.30 -27.51 -17.64
C GLY A 33 1.28 -26.74 -16.78
N ALA A 34 0.35 -27.44 -16.15
CA ALA A 34 -0.59 -26.84 -15.20
C ALA A 34 0.13 -26.25 -13.98
N ALA A 35 1.10 -26.97 -13.40
CA ALA A 35 1.88 -26.51 -12.26
C ALA A 35 2.69 -25.25 -12.60
N ILE A 36 3.33 -25.19 -13.77
CA ILE A 36 4.06 -24.00 -14.25
C ILE A 36 3.10 -22.83 -14.42
N TRP A 37 1.92 -23.06 -15.01
CA TRP A 37 0.91 -22.00 -15.15
C TRP A 37 0.38 -21.51 -13.79
N PHE A 38 0.12 -22.41 -12.85
CA PHE A 38 -0.29 -22.05 -11.49
C PHE A 38 0.84 -21.33 -10.74
N ALA A 39 2.09 -21.75 -10.89
CA ALA A 39 3.25 -21.10 -10.30
C ALA A 39 3.43 -19.68 -10.86
N ALA A 40 3.36 -19.51 -12.18
CA ALA A 40 3.39 -18.20 -12.83
C ALA A 40 2.23 -17.30 -12.35
N ARG A 41 1.02 -17.87 -12.25
CA ARG A 41 -0.16 -17.14 -11.75
C ARG A 41 -0.03 -16.76 -10.27
N LEU A 42 0.61 -17.59 -9.45
CA LEU A 42 0.89 -17.30 -8.04
C LEU A 42 2.00 -16.26 -7.90
N ALA A 43 3.06 -16.33 -8.72
CA ALA A 43 4.16 -15.36 -8.74
C ALA A 43 3.63 -13.95 -9.06
N VAL A 44 2.83 -13.78 -10.11
CA VAL A 44 2.20 -12.49 -10.46
C VAL A 44 1.34 -11.94 -9.32
N LYS A 45 0.64 -12.82 -8.58
CA LYS A 45 -0.16 -12.41 -7.40
C LYS A 45 0.73 -12.04 -6.20
N GLN A 46 1.86 -12.70 -6.02
CA GLN A 46 2.81 -12.39 -4.95
C GLN A 46 3.50 -11.07 -5.21
N GLU A 47 3.93 -10.82 -6.44
CA GLU A 47 4.48 -9.53 -6.87
C GLU A 47 3.48 -8.41 -6.60
N ARG A 48 2.24 -8.52 -7.09
CA ARG A 48 1.20 -7.50 -6.83
C ARG A 48 0.93 -7.26 -5.34
N ARG A 49 1.02 -8.29 -4.49
CA ARG A 49 0.88 -8.14 -3.03
C ARG A 49 2.10 -7.50 -2.38
N ALA A 50 3.29 -7.81 -2.87
CA ALA A 50 4.52 -7.16 -2.43
C ALA A 50 4.49 -5.67 -2.80
N VAL A 51 4.05 -5.36 -4.02
CA VAL A 51 3.78 -3.99 -4.48
C VAL A 51 2.78 -3.31 -3.54
N SER A 52 1.60 -3.90 -3.33
CA SER A 52 0.54 -3.28 -2.52
C SER A 52 1.00 -3.01 -1.08
N ARG A 53 1.74 -3.94 -0.47
CA ARG A 53 2.27 -3.74 0.89
C ARG A 53 3.27 -2.60 0.96
N ARG A 54 4.14 -2.47 -0.05
CA ARG A 54 5.11 -1.36 -0.12
C ARG A 54 4.38 -0.03 -0.29
N THR A 55 3.38 0.03 -1.17
CA THR A 55 2.57 1.25 -1.38
C THR A 55 1.75 1.64 -0.15
N ASP A 56 1.19 0.65 0.57
CA ASP A 56 0.42 0.89 1.79
C ASP A 56 1.28 1.54 2.89
N VAL A 57 2.53 1.11 3.06
CA VAL A 57 3.44 1.70 4.06
C VAL A 57 3.70 3.18 3.78
N PHE A 58 3.91 3.55 2.51
CA PHE A 58 4.09 4.96 2.13
C PHE A 58 2.83 5.78 2.39
N LEU A 59 1.68 5.22 2.04
CA LEU A 59 0.38 5.87 2.25
C LEU A 59 0.08 6.08 3.74
N GLU A 60 0.38 5.09 4.58
CA GLU A 60 0.21 5.21 6.03
C GLU A 60 1.12 6.29 6.61
N ARG A 61 2.37 6.40 6.16
CA ARG A 61 3.30 7.46 6.59
C ARG A 61 2.80 8.85 6.22
N ILE A 62 2.40 9.07 4.97
CA ILE A 62 1.82 10.35 4.54
C ILE A 62 0.51 10.62 5.31
N GLY A 63 -0.30 9.57 5.55
CA GLY A 63 -1.52 9.65 6.33
C GLY A 63 -1.31 10.05 7.79
N GLN A 64 -0.27 9.54 8.43
CA GLN A 64 0.12 9.93 9.79
C GLN A 64 0.59 11.39 9.83
N ALA A 65 1.46 11.79 8.90
CA ALA A 65 1.91 13.18 8.78
C ALA A 65 0.73 14.14 8.59
N ALA A 66 -0.27 13.79 7.76
CA ALA A 66 -1.48 14.61 7.56
C ALA A 66 -2.33 14.73 8.82
N ARG A 67 -2.49 13.64 9.59
CA ARG A 67 -3.24 13.68 10.85
C ARG A 67 -2.55 14.56 11.89
N ILE A 68 -1.23 14.43 12.02
CA ILE A 68 -0.43 15.24 12.95
C ILE A 68 -0.46 16.70 12.51
N ALA A 69 -0.39 16.98 11.20
CA ALA A 69 -0.49 18.33 10.66
C ALA A 69 -1.84 18.98 10.98
N ALA A 70 -2.94 18.24 10.85
CA ALA A 70 -4.27 18.71 11.21
C ALA A 70 -4.45 18.94 12.74
N GLN A 71 -3.63 18.30 13.57
CA GLN A 71 -3.63 18.46 15.03
C GLN A 71 -2.71 19.58 15.52
N ILE A 72 -2.02 20.30 14.63
CA ILE A 72 -1.19 21.45 15.02
C ILE A 72 -2.09 22.48 15.69
N LYS A 73 -1.81 22.74 16.96
CA LYS A 73 -2.52 23.71 17.77
C LYS A 73 -2.14 25.11 17.31
N THR A 74 -3.09 25.85 16.74
CA THR A 74 -2.89 27.22 16.26
C THR A 74 -3.19 28.28 17.32
N PHE A 75 -3.95 27.93 18.36
CA PHE A 75 -4.35 28.84 19.43
C PHE A 75 -3.86 28.34 20.78
N PHE A 76 -3.09 29.17 21.48
CA PHE A 76 -2.65 28.94 22.86
C PHE A 76 -3.33 29.97 23.76
N LEU A 77 -4.03 29.50 24.80
CA LEU A 77 -4.88 30.35 25.66
C LEU A 77 -4.17 30.75 26.97
N GLY A 78 -3.00 30.19 27.25
CA GLY A 78 -2.21 30.47 28.45
C GLY A 78 -2.77 29.81 29.71
N ASN A 79 -3.52 28.71 29.57
CA ASN A 79 -4.11 28.02 30.71
C ASN A 79 -3.04 27.38 31.61
N ALA A 80 -3.31 27.27 32.91
CA ALA A 80 -2.42 26.59 33.84
C ALA A 80 -2.23 25.12 33.44
N GLY A 81 -0.99 24.72 33.12
CA GLY A 81 -0.65 23.39 32.60
C GLY A 81 -0.56 23.29 31.06
N GLU A 82 -0.79 24.39 30.33
CA GLU A 82 -0.59 24.45 28.89
C GLU A 82 0.92 24.52 28.55
N GLU A 83 1.39 23.63 27.67
CA GLU A 83 2.79 23.68 27.21
C GLU A 83 3.09 25.04 26.54
N SER A 84 4.30 25.55 26.75
CA SER A 84 4.75 26.76 26.05
C SER A 84 4.71 26.53 24.54
N ARG A 85 4.27 27.56 23.82
CA ARG A 85 4.12 27.52 22.36
C ARG A 85 5.41 27.08 21.66
N ASP A 86 6.54 27.61 22.11
CA ASP A 86 7.86 27.31 21.54
C ASP A 86 8.28 25.85 21.80
N SER A 87 7.95 25.29 22.96
CA SER A 87 8.15 23.87 23.24
C SER A 87 7.26 22.99 22.36
N ALA A 88 5.99 23.33 22.20
CA ALA A 88 5.06 22.55 21.37
C ALA A 88 5.46 22.58 19.88
N TYR A 89 5.78 23.76 19.35
CA TYR A 89 6.17 23.94 17.95
C TYR A 89 7.55 23.36 17.63
N SER A 90 8.53 23.46 18.53
CA SER A 90 9.83 22.82 18.33
C SER A 90 9.74 21.30 18.28
N LYS A 91 8.95 20.67 19.17
CA LYS A 91 8.66 19.23 19.13
C LYS A 91 7.98 18.83 17.81
N GLN A 92 6.96 19.57 17.40
CA GLN A 92 6.23 19.29 16.16
C GLN A 92 7.12 19.48 14.93
N ALA A 93 7.94 20.54 14.88
CA ALA A 93 8.90 20.77 13.81
C ALA A 93 9.89 19.60 13.68
N LYS A 94 10.42 19.08 14.79
CA LYS A 94 11.31 17.92 14.77
C LYS A 94 10.62 16.66 14.21
N ILE A 95 9.34 16.45 14.54
CA ILE A 95 8.55 15.35 13.99
C ILE A 95 8.38 15.48 12.48
N PHE A 96 8.02 16.68 11.97
CA PHE A 96 7.89 16.91 10.54
C PHE A 96 9.21 16.82 9.79
N GLU A 97 10.32 17.22 10.41
CA GLU A 97 11.67 17.05 9.86
C GLU A 97 12.02 15.56 9.71
N MET A 98 11.71 14.74 10.71
CA MET A 98 11.86 13.28 10.60
C MET A 98 10.99 12.70 9.47
N PHE A 99 9.75 13.18 9.30
CA PHE A 99 8.90 12.75 8.19
C PHE A 99 9.47 13.16 6.84
N ALA A 100 9.90 14.41 6.67
CA ALA A 100 10.51 14.92 5.44
C ALA A 100 11.75 14.10 5.06
N GLN A 101 12.65 13.86 6.02
CA GLN A 101 13.83 13.02 5.81
C GLN A 101 13.43 11.58 5.44
N SER A 102 12.45 11.00 6.13
CA SER A 102 11.99 9.63 5.85
C SER A 102 11.35 9.48 4.46
N LEU A 103 10.69 10.53 3.97
CA LEU A 103 10.05 10.56 2.66
C LEU A 103 11.06 10.82 1.53
N ARG A 104 12.13 11.58 1.80
CA ARG A 104 13.25 11.80 0.86
C ARG A 104 14.22 10.62 0.78
N ALA A 105 14.47 9.95 1.90
CA ALA A 105 15.39 8.82 1.98
C ALA A 105 14.80 7.52 1.38
N VAL A 106 13.62 7.58 0.75
CA VAL A 106 13.03 6.44 0.08
C VAL A 106 13.85 6.13 -1.18
N PRO A 107 14.54 4.98 -1.26
CA PRO A 107 15.30 4.63 -2.45
C PRO A 107 14.35 4.35 -3.61
N LEU A 108 14.73 4.80 -4.81
CA LEU A 108 13.92 4.67 -6.02
C LEU A 108 13.58 3.20 -6.35
N GLU A 109 14.46 2.26 -5.98
CA GLU A 109 14.27 0.82 -6.14
C GLU A 109 13.08 0.27 -5.35
N ASN A 110 12.69 0.94 -4.26
CA ASN A 110 11.54 0.56 -3.45
C ASN A 110 10.22 1.16 -3.96
N ILE A 111 10.30 2.09 -4.92
CA ILE A 111 9.14 2.78 -5.49
C ILE A 111 8.69 1.99 -6.72
N VAL A 112 7.63 1.21 -6.51
CA VAL A 112 7.15 0.26 -7.51
C VAL A 112 6.38 0.92 -8.66
N ASP A 113 5.90 2.16 -8.45
CA ASP A 113 5.23 2.96 -9.47
C ASP A 113 5.77 4.40 -9.44
N ALA A 114 6.25 4.87 -10.59
CA ALA A 114 6.73 6.24 -10.77
C ALA A 114 5.67 7.30 -10.43
N ARG A 115 4.38 6.96 -10.53
CA ARG A 115 3.27 7.86 -10.17
C ARG A 115 3.23 8.18 -8.68
N LEU A 116 3.85 7.37 -7.82
CA LEU A 116 3.97 7.65 -6.38
C LEU A 116 5.08 8.65 -6.05
N LEU A 117 6.03 8.87 -6.97
CA LEU A 117 7.14 9.81 -6.76
C LEU A 117 6.65 11.23 -6.53
N GLY A 118 5.72 11.70 -7.37
CA GLY A 118 5.16 13.05 -7.26
C GLY A 118 4.47 13.29 -5.90
N PRO A 119 3.49 12.46 -5.50
CA PRO A 119 2.85 12.54 -4.18
C PRO A 119 3.83 12.43 -3.00
N LEU A 120 4.84 11.57 -3.07
CA LEU A 120 5.86 11.42 -2.01
C LEU A 120 6.72 12.68 -1.89
N HIS A 121 7.20 13.20 -3.02
CA HIS A 121 8.02 14.40 -3.06
C HIS A 121 7.24 15.63 -2.57
N ASN A 122 6.00 15.79 -3.03
CA ASN A 122 5.13 16.88 -2.59
C ASN A 122 4.82 16.78 -1.10
N ALA A 123 4.56 15.58 -0.57
CA ALA A 123 4.36 15.39 0.87
C ALA A 123 5.62 15.75 1.67
N ALA A 124 6.82 15.41 1.18
CA ALA A 124 8.09 15.82 1.82
C ALA A 124 8.26 17.34 1.83
N LEU A 125 8.01 18.01 0.70
CA LEU A 125 8.04 19.46 0.59
C LEU A 125 7.02 20.14 1.52
N SER A 126 5.80 19.60 1.63
CA SER A 126 4.80 20.11 2.56
C SER A 126 5.24 19.96 4.02
N CYS A 127 5.87 18.84 4.39
CA CYS A 127 6.47 18.66 5.71
C CYS A 127 7.56 19.71 5.98
N GLU A 128 8.42 20.01 5.01
CA GLU A 128 9.45 21.05 5.16
C GLU A 128 8.87 22.46 5.30
N LYS A 129 7.86 22.80 4.49
CA LYS A 129 7.12 24.06 4.65
C LYS A 129 6.54 24.19 6.06
N LEU A 130 6.00 23.09 6.63
CA LEU A 130 5.53 23.08 8.02
C LEU A 130 6.67 23.29 9.02
N VAL A 131 7.84 22.67 8.82
CA VAL A 131 9.03 22.89 9.67
C VAL A 131 9.44 24.37 9.64
N ASP A 132 9.53 24.96 8.45
CA ASP A 132 9.93 26.37 8.29
C ASP A 132 8.91 27.30 8.95
N LEU A 133 7.62 27.01 8.85
CA LEU A 133 6.56 27.79 9.49
C LEU A 133 6.57 27.64 11.02
N LEU A 134 6.87 26.46 11.54
CA LEU A 134 6.90 26.19 12.99
C LEU A 134 8.19 26.69 13.67
N ARG A 135 9.29 26.81 12.93
CA ARG A 135 10.56 27.37 13.44
C ARG A 135 10.61 28.90 13.40
N LYS A 136 9.76 29.53 12.59
CA LYS A 136 9.69 31.00 12.52
C LYS A 136 9.24 31.59 13.86
N PRO A 137 9.77 32.78 14.24
CA PRO A 137 9.35 33.46 15.44
C PRO A 137 7.84 33.80 15.38
N PRO A 138 7.21 34.04 16.54
CA PRO A 138 5.81 34.42 16.59
C PRO A 138 5.46 35.58 15.69
N PRO A 139 4.34 35.49 14.93
CA PRO A 139 3.84 36.65 14.23
C PRO A 139 3.36 37.66 15.27
N ASN A 140 3.95 38.85 15.26
CA ASN A 140 3.68 39.89 16.25
C ASN A 140 2.50 40.77 15.84
N THR A 141 2.19 40.80 14.53
CA THR A 141 1.07 41.57 14.00
C THR A 141 -0.09 40.67 13.58
N LEU A 142 -1.31 41.23 13.55
CA LEU A 142 -2.50 40.52 13.09
C LEU A 142 -2.39 40.12 11.61
N ALA A 143 -1.80 40.98 10.78
CA ALA A 143 -1.55 40.69 9.36
C ALA A 143 -0.57 39.52 9.18
N GLU A 144 0.54 39.51 9.93
CA GLU A 144 1.49 38.38 9.88
C GLU A 144 0.83 37.08 10.36
N ASN A 145 0.02 37.11 11.42
CA ASN A 145 -0.73 35.95 11.89
C ASN A 145 -1.68 35.38 10.82
N GLN A 146 -2.38 36.25 10.08
CA GLN A 146 -3.24 35.82 8.97
C GLN A 146 -2.43 35.17 7.84
N THR A 147 -1.27 35.73 7.48
CA THR A 147 -0.40 35.13 6.45
C THR A 147 0.18 33.79 6.89
N TRP A 148 0.59 33.69 8.16
CA TRP A 148 1.13 32.46 8.73
C TRP A 148 0.08 31.36 8.81
N THR A 149 -1.13 31.68 9.31
CA THR A 149 -2.24 30.70 9.40
C THR A 149 -2.69 30.24 8.01
N LYS A 150 -2.73 31.15 7.02
CA LYS A 150 -3.02 30.80 5.63
C LYS A 150 -1.96 29.86 5.06
N ALA A 151 -0.67 30.17 5.24
CA ALA A 151 0.43 29.33 4.77
C ALA A 151 0.44 27.95 5.45
N LEU A 152 0.10 27.89 6.73
CA LEU A 152 -0.06 26.63 7.47
C LEU A 152 -1.21 25.79 6.90
N GLY A 153 -2.35 26.44 6.63
CA GLY A 153 -3.53 25.79 6.02
C GLY A 153 -3.25 25.26 4.61
N GLU A 154 -2.52 26.04 3.79
CA GLU A 154 -2.07 25.61 2.46
C GLU A 154 -1.13 24.39 2.55
N ALA A 155 -0.16 24.40 3.47
CA ALA A 155 0.74 23.28 3.66
C ALA A 155 0.01 22.00 4.16
N GLN A 156 -0.96 22.15 5.06
CA GLN A 156 -1.83 21.06 5.51
C GLN A 156 -2.71 20.50 4.37
N PHE A 157 -3.25 21.39 3.53
CA PHE A 157 -4.04 21.02 2.36
C PHE A 157 -3.20 20.25 1.34
N ASP A 158 -2.01 20.76 0.98
CA ASP A 158 -1.08 20.11 0.06
C ASP A 158 -0.70 18.70 0.51
N LEU A 159 -0.51 18.51 1.82
CA LEU A 159 -0.17 17.21 2.40
C LEU A 159 -1.37 16.24 2.34
N THR A 160 -2.58 16.74 2.56
CA THR A 160 -3.82 15.96 2.42
C THR A 160 -4.11 15.59 0.97
N GLU A 161 -3.86 16.51 0.03
CA GLU A 161 -4.01 16.25 -1.41
C GLU A 161 -2.96 15.25 -1.91
N SER A 162 -1.71 15.35 -1.42
CA SER A 162 -0.66 14.37 -1.70
C SER A 162 -1.04 12.97 -1.19
N ARG A 163 -1.65 12.87 0.00
CA ARG A 163 -2.21 11.62 0.51
C ARG A 163 -3.32 11.07 -0.39
N ARG A 164 -4.24 11.92 -0.85
CA ARG A 164 -5.33 11.52 -1.74
C ARG A 164 -4.79 10.96 -3.05
N ARG A 165 -3.81 11.62 -3.67
CA ARG A 165 -3.18 11.15 -4.90
C ARG A 165 -2.45 9.82 -4.70
N ALA A 166 -1.71 9.67 -3.61
CA ALA A 166 -1.09 8.40 -3.25
C ALA A 166 -2.13 7.28 -3.02
N PHE A 167 -3.30 7.61 -2.45
CA PHE A 167 -4.41 6.67 -2.27
C PHE A 167 -5.00 6.18 -3.58
N ILE A 168 -5.20 7.07 -4.55
CA ILE A 168 -5.71 6.69 -5.88
C ILE A 168 -4.77 5.67 -6.52
N VAL A 169 -3.45 5.92 -6.48
CA VAL A 169 -2.46 5.00 -7.04
C VAL A 169 -2.44 3.67 -6.26
N ALA A 170 -2.44 3.72 -4.92
CA ALA A 170 -2.50 2.50 -4.11
C ALA A 170 -3.77 1.69 -4.35
N ALA A 171 -4.91 2.35 -4.60
CA ALA A 171 -6.19 1.71 -4.84
C ALA A 171 -6.15 0.77 -6.07
N GLU A 172 -5.40 1.14 -7.11
CA GLU A 172 -5.21 0.33 -8.32
C GLU A 172 -4.53 -1.01 -8.02
N PHE A 173 -3.60 -1.04 -7.06
CA PHE A 173 -2.90 -2.26 -6.65
C PHE A 173 -3.66 -3.05 -5.58
N THR A 174 -4.52 -2.39 -4.80
CA THR A 174 -5.45 -3.03 -3.86
C THR A 174 -6.66 -3.62 -4.57
N SER A 175 -6.45 -4.44 -5.61
CA SER A 175 -7.49 -5.38 -6.02
C SER A 175 -7.74 -6.30 -4.83
N ILE A 176 -8.82 -6.05 -4.08
CA ILE A 176 -9.31 -6.97 -3.07
C ILE A 176 -9.50 -8.27 -3.83
N SER A 177 -8.63 -9.26 -3.59
CA SER A 177 -8.78 -10.56 -4.23
C SER A 177 -10.21 -10.99 -3.98
N MET A 178 -11.00 -11.24 -5.03
CA MET A 178 -12.42 -11.60 -4.93
C MET A 178 -12.66 -12.69 -3.86
N SER A 179 -11.66 -13.55 -3.61
CA SER A 179 -11.61 -14.51 -2.51
C SER A 179 -11.73 -13.92 -1.09
N LYS A 180 -11.15 -12.75 -0.79
CA LYS A 180 -11.31 -12.06 0.52
C LYS A 180 -12.72 -11.48 0.68
N ARG A 181 -13.32 -10.97 -0.41
CA ARG A 181 -14.71 -10.49 -0.42
C ARG A 181 -15.69 -11.66 -0.26
N ALA A 182 -15.43 -12.77 -0.96
CA ALA A 182 -16.17 -14.03 -0.82
C ALA A 182 -16.02 -14.65 0.58
N MET A 183 -14.83 -14.66 1.18
CA MET A 183 -14.62 -15.13 2.56
C MET A 183 -15.35 -14.26 3.59
N ARG A 184 -15.33 -12.93 3.43
CA ARG A 184 -16.09 -12.04 4.31
C ARG A 184 -17.60 -12.27 4.18
N TRP A 185 -18.09 -12.44 2.96
CA TRP A 185 -19.49 -12.78 2.70
C TRP A 185 -19.87 -14.15 3.30
N MET A 186 -19.03 -15.18 3.13
CA MET A 186 -19.23 -16.47 3.78
C MET A 186 -19.22 -16.41 5.30
N ARG A 187 -18.33 -15.62 5.92
CA ARG A 187 -18.34 -15.41 7.39
C ARG A 187 -19.62 -14.70 7.84
N TYR A 188 -20.07 -13.70 7.09
CA TYR A 188 -21.32 -13.01 7.38
C TYR A 188 -22.50 -13.96 7.33
N ILE A 189 -22.59 -14.80 6.29
CA ILE A 189 -23.62 -15.85 6.18
C ILE A 189 -23.54 -16.86 7.32
N ARG A 190 -22.34 -17.33 7.68
CA ARG A 190 -22.18 -18.25 8.80
C ARG A 190 -22.66 -17.65 10.12
N MET A 191 -22.38 -16.38 10.38
CA MET A 191 -22.84 -15.71 11.59
C MET A 191 -24.35 -15.44 11.60
N THR A 192 -24.95 -15.13 10.44
CA THR A 192 -26.41 -14.95 10.35
C THR A 192 -27.17 -16.26 10.46
N ILE A 193 -26.64 -17.36 9.93
CA ILE A 193 -27.21 -18.71 10.12
C ILE A 193 -27.07 -19.14 11.58
N ALA A 194 -25.89 -18.97 12.20
CA ALA A 194 -25.68 -19.33 13.60
C ALA A 194 -26.62 -18.57 14.57
N ARG A 195 -26.91 -17.29 14.29
CA ARG A 195 -27.88 -16.50 15.07
C ARG A 195 -29.33 -16.96 14.89
N LYS A 196 -29.69 -17.53 13.74
CA LYS A 196 -31.04 -18.08 13.49
C LYS A 196 -31.26 -19.45 14.15
N PHE A 197 -30.20 -20.18 14.47
CA PHE A 197 -30.26 -21.45 15.18
C PHE A 197 -30.08 -21.32 16.70
N ALA A 198 -29.68 -20.15 17.20
CA ALA A 198 -29.51 -19.85 18.63
C ALA A 198 -30.71 -19.08 19.24
N ALA A 199 -31.75 -18.83 18.45
CA ALA A 199 -33.05 -18.27 18.85
C ALA A 199 -34.12 -19.33 18.63
#